data_AF-M1AU77-F1
#
_entry.id   AF-M1AU77-F1
#
_cell.length_a   1.000
_cell.length_b   1.000
_cell.length_c   1.000
_cell.angle_alpha   90.00
_cell.angle_beta   90.00
_cell.angle_gamma   90.00
#
_symmetry.space_group_name_H-M   'P 1'
#
loop_
_entity.id
_entity.type
_entity.pdbx_description
1 polymer ?
#
loop_
_entity_poly.entity_id
_entity_poly.type
_entity_poly.pdbx_seq_one_letter_code
_entity_poly.pdbx_strand_id
1 'polypeptide(L)'
;MMMKWLWRYNLEDAGLWKEVIIAKHGRLNQWCSNITTLPYGVGLWKSIRMLWDTFDQNAYFELGNGVLLKFWTDKWLGNTTLQEDFPDLFRIAQDPNSVIAANREGINWDLRFRRNMHDWEVNDLVDLFARLQHRHINLQAADKLKWGHQKGVYTVKEGYQQLSHCHINLQAADKLKWGHQKGVYTVKEGYQQLYSKNPVIANWLWKLIWRTKLPPKVDMVIIPATTGQMGVLPGHVATIAELKPGILSVHEGNDVNKYFVSGGFAFVHANSFADIIAIEAVPLDRIDLNLVQKGLADFTQKLNTASTDVEKAEAQIGVDVHSALNAALTG
;
A
#
# COMPACT_ATOMS: atom_id res chain seq x y z
N MET A 1 5.78 -10.78 3.57
CA MET A 1 4.41 -10.19 3.59
C MET A 1 4.12 -9.37 2.32
N MET A 2 5.10 -8.67 1.75
CA MET A 2 4.93 -7.78 0.58
C MET A 2 4.71 -8.51 -0.77
N MET A 3 5.48 -9.57 -1.08
CA MET A 3 5.31 -10.35 -2.33
C MET A 3 3.93 -11.03 -2.47
N LYS A 4 3.22 -11.27 -1.36
CA LYS A 4 1.83 -11.79 -1.39
C LYS A 4 0.90 -10.87 -2.17
N TRP A 5 1.14 -9.56 -2.14
CA TRP A 5 0.31 -8.59 -2.86
C TRP A 5 0.57 -8.61 -4.36
N LEU A 6 1.78 -8.96 -4.82
CA LEU A 6 2.06 -9.23 -6.24
C LEU A 6 1.30 -10.46 -6.73
N TRP A 7 1.22 -11.50 -5.91
CA TRP A 7 0.40 -12.68 -6.21
C TRP A 7 -1.10 -12.35 -6.26
N ARG A 8 -1.63 -11.62 -5.27
CA ARG A 8 -3.04 -11.20 -5.25
C ARG A 8 -3.43 -10.32 -6.44
N TYR A 9 -2.51 -9.47 -6.89
CA TYR A 9 -2.73 -8.63 -8.07
C TYR A 9 -3.06 -9.44 -9.33
N ASN A 10 -2.49 -10.65 -9.43
CA ASN A 10 -2.68 -11.55 -10.56
C ASN A 10 -3.83 -12.56 -10.38
N LEU A 11 -4.48 -12.57 -9.21
CA LEU A 11 -5.65 -13.42 -8.93
C LEU A 11 -6.96 -12.63 -8.89
N GLU A 12 -6.93 -11.41 -8.38
CA GLU A 12 -8.13 -10.60 -8.12
C GLU A 12 -8.36 -9.64 -9.29
N ASP A 13 -8.95 -10.13 -10.38
CA ASP A 13 -9.18 -9.33 -11.59
C ASP A 13 -10.22 -8.21 -11.42
N ALA A 14 -11.19 -8.38 -10.52
CA ALA A 14 -12.25 -7.40 -10.25
C ALA A 14 -12.08 -6.63 -8.92
N GLY A 15 -10.87 -6.60 -8.36
CA GLY A 15 -10.62 -5.90 -7.09
C GLY A 15 -10.54 -4.38 -7.28
N LEU A 16 -11.38 -3.60 -6.59
CA LEU A 16 -11.34 -2.12 -6.61
C LEU A 16 -9.93 -1.57 -6.29
N TRP A 17 -9.18 -2.21 -5.39
CA TRP A 17 -7.81 -1.80 -5.06
C TRP A 17 -6.84 -1.97 -6.24
N LYS A 18 -7.05 -2.99 -7.10
CA LYS A 18 -6.27 -3.22 -8.33
C LYS A 18 -6.60 -2.13 -9.36
N GLU A 19 -7.86 -1.76 -9.51
CA GLU A 19 -8.27 -0.66 -10.38
C GLU A 19 -7.65 0.67 -9.96
N VAL A 20 -7.64 0.98 -8.66
CA VAL A 20 -6.98 2.18 -8.11
C VAL A 20 -5.48 2.18 -8.41
N ILE A 21 -4.81 1.03 -8.29
CA ILE A 21 -3.39 0.89 -8.64
C ILE A 21 -3.15 1.14 -10.14
N ILE A 22 -3.99 0.55 -11.01
CA ILE A 22 -3.89 0.72 -12.45
C ILE A 22 -4.15 2.18 -12.84
N ALA A 23 -5.16 2.83 -12.26
CA ALA A 23 -5.47 4.23 -12.52
C ALA A 23 -4.34 5.16 -12.08
N LYS A 24 -3.70 4.88 -10.93
CA LYS A 24 -2.65 5.73 -10.36
C LYS A 24 -1.27 5.52 -11.00
N HIS A 25 -0.94 4.28 -11.33
CA HIS A 25 0.41 3.90 -11.74
C HIS A 25 0.49 3.45 -13.20
N GLY A 26 -0.63 3.17 -13.85
CA GLY A 26 -0.66 2.59 -15.17
C GLY A 26 -0.23 1.12 -15.19
N ARG A 27 -0.36 0.51 -16.36
CA ARG A 27 -0.12 -0.90 -16.60
C ARG A 27 1.07 -1.07 -17.53
N LEU A 28 2.09 -1.82 -17.11
CA LEU A 28 3.25 -2.14 -17.96
C LEU A 28 2.88 -3.30 -18.89
N ASN A 29 2.30 -4.34 -18.29
CA ASN A 29 1.70 -5.47 -18.98
C ASN A 29 0.53 -6.02 -18.15
N GLN A 30 -0.11 -7.09 -18.62
CA GLN A 30 -1.28 -7.66 -17.93
C GLN A 30 -0.99 -8.08 -16.48
N TRP A 31 0.26 -8.45 -16.20
CA TRP A 31 0.74 -9.07 -14.96
C TRP A 31 1.38 -8.08 -13.97
N CYS A 32 1.83 -6.91 -14.45
CA CYS A 32 2.53 -5.93 -13.62
C CYS A 32 2.20 -4.46 -13.98
N SER A 33 2.15 -3.61 -12.96
CA SER A 33 1.99 -2.16 -13.11
C SER A 33 3.30 -1.50 -13.59
N ASN A 34 3.23 -0.26 -14.09
CA ASN A 34 4.47 0.49 -14.39
C ASN A 34 5.30 0.72 -13.14
N ILE A 35 6.61 0.88 -13.36
CA ILE A 35 7.54 1.33 -12.34
C ILE A 35 7.21 2.79 -12.03
N THR A 36 6.94 3.08 -10.76
CA THR A 36 6.50 4.40 -10.33
C THR A 36 7.67 5.39 -10.32
N THR A 37 7.65 6.37 -11.21
CA THR A 37 8.70 7.40 -11.39
C THR A 37 8.40 8.72 -10.68
N LEU A 38 7.26 8.84 -9.98
CA LEU A 38 6.88 10.09 -9.33
C LEU A 38 7.88 10.53 -8.24
N PRO A 39 8.33 11.80 -8.24
CA PRO A 39 9.35 12.31 -7.32
C PRO A 39 8.85 12.50 -5.88
N TYR A 40 7.55 12.51 -5.64
CA TYR A 40 6.95 12.70 -4.32
C TYR A 40 5.99 11.54 -3.98
N GLY A 41 6.19 10.94 -2.80
CA GLY A 41 5.36 9.87 -2.25
C GLY A 41 6.05 8.50 -2.28
N VAL A 42 6.50 8.04 -1.11
CA VAL A 42 6.87 6.63 -0.88
C VAL A 42 5.59 5.79 -0.77
N GLY A 43 4.99 5.44 -1.90
CA GLY A 43 3.84 4.55 -1.94
C GLY A 43 4.24 3.12 -1.60
N LEU A 44 3.53 2.46 -0.68
CA LEU A 44 3.71 1.03 -0.37
C LEU A 44 3.76 0.16 -1.64
N TRP A 45 2.93 0.48 -2.64
CA TRP A 45 2.92 -0.21 -3.93
C TRP A 45 4.22 -0.06 -4.72
N LYS A 46 4.93 1.07 -4.61
CA LYS A 46 6.26 1.26 -5.22
C LYS A 46 7.26 0.24 -4.69
N SER A 47 7.31 0.07 -3.36
CA SER A 47 8.18 -0.94 -2.72
C SER A 47 7.78 -2.37 -3.06
N ILE A 48 6.48 -2.66 -3.11
CA ILE A 48 5.98 -3.97 -3.55
C ILE A 48 6.36 -4.22 -5.02
N ARG A 49 6.20 -3.23 -5.90
CA ARG A 49 6.55 -3.31 -7.31
C ARG A 49 8.05 -3.52 -7.56
N MET A 50 8.92 -2.99 -6.69
CA MET A 50 10.36 -3.24 -6.76
C MET A 50 10.73 -4.71 -6.50
N LEU A 51 9.87 -5.48 -5.82
CA LEU A 51 10.07 -6.91 -5.59
C LEU A 51 9.65 -7.78 -6.77
N TRP A 52 9.08 -7.18 -7.84
CA TRP A 52 8.61 -7.93 -9.00
C TRP A 52 9.73 -8.71 -9.67
N ASP A 53 10.91 -8.13 -9.85
CA ASP A 53 11.98 -8.79 -10.61
C ASP A 53 12.49 -10.05 -9.88
N THR A 54 12.51 -10.05 -8.54
CA THR A 54 12.80 -11.24 -7.73
C THR A 54 11.64 -12.22 -7.72
N PHE A 55 10.40 -11.72 -7.77
CA PHE A 55 9.20 -12.55 -7.78
C PHE A 55 9.03 -13.29 -9.12
N ASP A 56 9.30 -12.62 -10.23
CA ASP A 56 9.21 -13.14 -11.60
C ASP A 56 10.19 -14.27 -11.89
N GLN A 57 11.36 -14.28 -11.23
CA GLN A 57 12.34 -15.37 -11.35
C GLN A 57 11.75 -16.74 -11.02
N ASN A 58 10.72 -16.80 -10.17
CA ASN A 58 10.08 -18.03 -9.73
C ASN A 58 8.60 -18.12 -10.14
N ALA A 59 8.16 -17.16 -10.96
CA ALA A 59 6.85 -17.15 -11.55
C ALA A 59 6.91 -17.79 -12.94
N TYR A 60 5.91 -18.59 -13.26
CA TYR A 60 5.71 -19.20 -14.57
C TYR A 60 4.22 -19.19 -14.88
N PHE A 61 3.88 -19.36 -16.15
CA PHE A 61 2.50 -19.23 -16.60
C PHE A 61 1.92 -20.60 -16.97
N GLU A 62 0.72 -20.87 -16.46
CA GLU A 62 -0.11 -21.98 -16.91
C GLU A 62 -0.94 -21.52 -18.11
N LEU A 63 -0.72 -22.19 -19.23
CA LEU A 63 -1.38 -21.92 -20.49
C LEU A 63 -2.88 -22.27 -20.43
N GLY A 64 -3.73 -21.26 -20.56
CA GLY A 64 -5.17 -21.39 -20.76
C GLY A 64 -5.49 -21.15 -22.24
N ASN A 65 -6.29 -20.12 -22.52
CA ASN A 65 -6.70 -19.71 -23.86
C ASN A 65 -5.61 -18.99 -24.67
N GLY A 66 -4.49 -18.60 -24.06
CA GLY A 66 -3.33 -18.00 -24.72
C GLY A 66 -3.52 -16.55 -25.17
N VAL A 67 -4.56 -15.86 -24.70
CA VAL A 67 -4.87 -14.47 -25.11
C VAL A 67 -4.02 -13.45 -24.34
N LEU A 68 -3.55 -13.80 -23.13
CA LEU A 68 -2.79 -12.89 -22.27
C LEU A 68 -1.29 -13.15 -22.31
N LEU A 69 -0.89 -14.36 -22.68
CA LEU A 69 0.51 -14.78 -22.71
C LEU A 69 1.16 -14.46 -24.05
N LYS A 70 2.33 -13.85 -23.99
CA LYS A 70 3.20 -13.63 -25.13
C LYS A 70 3.96 -14.92 -25.44
N PHE A 71 3.99 -15.28 -26.72
CA PHE A 71 4.59 -16.52 -27.17
C PHE A 71 6.09 -16.58 -26.85
N TRP A 72 6.85 -15.53 -27.15
CA TRP A 72 8.31 -15.56 -27.05
C TRP A 72 8.87 -15.15 -25.69
N THR A 73 8.23 -14.18 -25.04
CA THR A 73 8.82 -13.44 -23.90
C THR A 73 8.32 -13.92 -22.52
N ASP A 74 7.22 -14.66 -22.45
CA ASP A 74 6.69 -15.18 -21.18
C ASP A 74 7.16 -16.62 -20.91
N LYS A 75 7.29 -16.98 -19.63
CA LYS A 75 7.74 -18.32 -19.16
C LYS A 75 6.57 -19.30 -19.08
N TRP A 76 6.08 -19.78 -20.21
CA TRP A 76 4.93 -20.72 -20.27
C TRP A 76 5.32 -22.15 -20.70
N LEU A 77 6.55 -22.36 -21.17
CA LEU A 77 7.12 -23.67 -21.56
C LEU A 77 8.19 -24.20 -20.58
N GLY A 78 8.25 -23.67 -19.37
CA GLY A 78 9.23 -24.07 -18.36
C GLY A 78 9.71 -22.88 -17.54
N ASN A 79 10.97 -22.94 -17.10
CA ASN A 79 11.60 -21.88 -16.31
C ASN A 79 12.28 -20.81 -17.15
N THR A 80 12.56 -21.09 -18.43
CA THR A 80 13.16 -20.17 -19.41
C THR A 80 12.11 -19.66 -20.38
N THR A 81 12.42 -18.54 -21.03
CA THR A 81 11.60 -17.99 -22.12
C THR A 81 11.99 -18.63 -23.46
N LEU A 82 11.05 -18.70 -24.41
CA LEU A 82 11.37 -19.20 -25.75
C LEU A 82 12.39 -18.33 -26.48
N GLN A 83 12.47 -17.03 -26.15
CA GLN A 83 13.49 -16.13 -26.66
C GLN A 83 14.91 -16.54 -26.22
N GLU A 84 15.07 -17.03 -24.98
CA GLU A 84 16.37 -17.47 -24.47
C GLU A 84 16.79 -18.81 -25.08
N ASP A 85 15.84 -19.73 -25.24
CA ASP A 85 16.09 -21.06 -25.77
C ASP A 85 16.28 -21.06 -27.30
N PHE A 86 15.59 -20.19 -28.03
CA PHE A 86 15.61 -20.11 -29.49
C PHE A 86 15.81 -18.66 -30.00
N PRO A 87 16.98 -18.04 -29.76
CA PRO A 87 17.23 -16.63 -30.07
C PRO A 87 17.21 -16.34 -31.58
N ASP A 88 17.65 -17.29 -32.41
CA ASP A 88 17.66 -17.14 -33.87
C ASP A 88 16.24 -17.11 -34.46
N LEU A 89 15.35 -17.99 -34.00
CA LEU A 89 13.93 -17.98 -34.37
C LEU A 89 13.24 -16.70 -33.91
N PHE A 90 13.53 -16.24 -32.69
CA PHE A 90 12.97 -14.98 -32.17
C PHE A 90 13.36 -13.79 -33.05
N ARG A 91 14.61 -13.73 -33.52
CA ARG A 91 15.12 -12.64 -34.37
C ARG A 91 14.40 -12.56 -35.72
N ILE A 92 13.93 -13.68 -36.24
CA ILE A 92 13.23 -13.75 -37.53
C ILE A 92 11.71 -13.75 -37.40
N ALA A 93 11.16 -13.79 -36.18
CA ALA A 93 9.73 -13.77 -35.94
C ALA A 93 9.05 -12.53 -36.54
N GLN A 94 7.90 -12.72 -37.19
CA GLN A 94 7.13 -11.61 -37.75
C GLN A 94 6.69 -10.63 -36.67
N ASP A 95 6.13 -11.15 -35.58
CA ASP A 95 5.79 -10.38 -34.38
C ASP A 95 6.41 -10.99 -33.12
N PRO A 96 7.53 -10.42 -32.62
CA PRO A 96 8.18 -10.85 -31.39
C PRO A 96 7.30 -10.70 -30.12
N ASN A 97 6.27 -9.84 -30.17
CA ASN A 97 5.34 -9.60 -29.06
C ASN A 97 3.99 -10.31 -29.25
N SER A 98 3.88 -11.20 -30.24
CA SER A 98 2.65 -11.96 -30.51
C SER A 98 2.17 -12.73 -29.29
N VAL A 99 0.85 -12.74 -29.09
CA VAL A 99 0.20 -13.59 -28.10
C VAL A 99 0.12 -15.04 -28.62
N ILE A 100 0.10 -16.00 -27.70
CA ILE A 100 0.06 -17.43 -28.05
C ILE A 100 -1.15 -17.76 -28.94
N ALA A 101 -2.31 -17.16 -28.65
CA ALA A 101 -3.53 -17.37 -29.42
C ALA A 101 -3.42 -16.87 -30.88
N ALA A 102 -2.57 -15.88 -31.15
CA ALA A 102 -2.38 -15.33 -32.50
C ALA A 102 -1.47 -16.20 -33.37
N ASN A 103 -0.63 -17.03 -32.75
CA ASN A 103 0.27 -17.95 -33.43
C ASN A 103 -0.36 -19.35 -33.61
N ARG A 104 -1.70 -19.41 -33.62
CA ARG A 104 -2.44 -20.65 -33.78
C ARG A 104 -3.59 -20.52 -34.76
N GLU A 105 -3.76 -21.57 -35.53
CA GLU A 105 -4.92 -21.82 -36.37
C GLU A 105 -5.59 -23.11 -35.88
N GLY A 106 -6.52 -22.95 -34.94
CA GLY A 106 -7.17 -24.07 -34.25
C GLY A 106 -6.20 -24.85 -33.35
N ILE A 107 -5.88 -26.08 -33.74
CA ILE A 107 -4.97 -26.97 -33.01
C ILE A 107 -3.52 -26.81 -33.50
N ASN A 108 -3.32 -26.25 -34.69
CA ASN A 108 -2.01 -26.13 -35.32
C ASN A 108 -1.33 -24.82 -34.94
N TRP A 109 0.00 -24.87 -34.80
CA TRP A 109 0.84 -23.70 -34.61
C TRP A 109 1.14 -23.04 -35.97
N ASP A 110 0.79 -21.77 -36.12
CA ASP A 110 1.07 -20.94 -37.29
C ASP A 110 2.11 -19.88 -36.89
N LEU A 111 3.39 -20.23 -36.98
CA LEU A 111 4.50 -19.32 -36.70
C LEU A 111 4.94 -18.63 -37.98
N ARG A 112 4.78 -17.31 -38.03
CA ARG A 112 5.15 -16.50 -39.20
C ARG A 112 6.50 -15.84 -39.02
N PHE A 113 7.33 -15.88 -40.06
CA PHE A 113 8.67 -15.33 -40.07
C PHE A 113 8.82 -14.25 -41.14
N ARG A 114 9.69 -13.27 -40.90
CA ARG A 114 9.90 -12.11 -41.80
C ARG A 114 10.67 -12.45 -43.07
N ARG A 115 11.35 -13.60 -43.07
CA ARG A 115 12.16 -14.11 -44.17
C ARG A 115 12.17 -15.63 -44.17
N ASN A 116 12.70 -16.20 -45.24
CA ASN A 116 12.97 -17.64 -45.31
C ASN A 116 14.01 -18.05 -44.25
N MET A 117 13.83 -19.26 -43.74
CA MET A 117 14.69 -19.87 -42.72
C MET A 117 15.94 -20.47 -43.37
N HIS A 118 17.07 -20.36 -42.67
CA HIS A 118 18.29 -21.09 -42.99
C HIS A 118 18.28 -22.48 -42.35
N ASP A 119 19.10 -23.39 -42.84
CA ASP A 119 19.12 -24.81 -42.41
C ASP A 119 19.31 -24.98 -40.89
N TRP A 120 20.11 -24.11 -40.25
CA TRP A 120 20.28 -24.15 -38.79
C TRP A 120 19.03 -23.67 -38.04
N GLU A 121 18.31 -22.67 -38.55
CA GLU A 121 17.03 -22.19 -37.99
C GLU A 121 15.93 -23.25 -38.14
N VAL A 122 16.00 -24.10 -39.17
CA VAL A 122 15.05 -25.21 -39.37
C VAL A 122 15.20 -26.27 -38.27
N ASN A 123 16.42 -26.58 -37.84
CA ASN A 123 16.64 -27.53 -36.74
C ASN A 123 16.07 -26.98 -35.42
N ASP A 124 16.32 -25.71 -35.12
CA ASP A 124 15.72 -25.02 -33.97
C ASP A 124 14.19 -25.05 -34.02
N LEU A 125 13.61 -24.90 -35.21
CA LEU A 125 12.16 -24.97 -35.40
C LEU A 125 11.62 -26.37 -35.09
N VAL A 126 12.30 -27.43 -35.56
CA VAL A 126 11.89 -28.82 -35.27
C VAL A 126 11.89 -29.08 -33.76
N ASP A 127 12.94 -28.62 -33.05
CA ASP A 127 13.03 -28.75 -31.60
C ASP A 127 11.95 -27.95 -30.87
N LEU A 128 11.63 -26.75 -31.36
CA LEU A 128 10.52 -25.96 -30.84
C LEU A 128 9.18 -26.69 -31.01
N PHE A 129 8.87 -27.20 -32.21
CA PHE A 129 7.63 -27.94 -32.45
C PHE A 129 7.54 -29.22 -31.61
N ALA A 130 8.66 -29.91 -31.38
CA ALA A 130 8.72 -31.07 -30.49
C ALA A 130 8.37 -30.71 -29.04
N ARG A 131 8.72 -29.51 -28.57
CA ARG A 131 8.29 -29.00 -27.24
C ARG A 131 6.81 -28.62 -27.22
N LEU A 132 6.30 -28.10 -28.33
CA LEU A 132 4.92 -27.65 -28.48
C LEU A 132 3.90 -28.79 -28.62
N GLN A 133 4.30 -29.95 -29.16
CA GLN A 133 3.41 -31.06 -29.51
C GLN A 133 2.60 -31.60 -28.31
N HIS A 134 3.13 -31.47 -27.09
CA HIS A 134 2.52 -32.00 -25.87
C HIS A 134 1.72 -30.95 -25.08
N ARG A 135 1.42 -29.79 -25.68
CA ARG A 135 0.70 -28.69 -25.01
C ARG A 135 -0.65 -28.45 -25.66
N HIS A 136 -1.70 -28.97 -25.02
CA HIS A 136 -3.08 -28.69 -25.39
C HIS A 136 -3.56 -27.41 -24.70
N ILE A 137 -4.02 -26.44 -25.49
CA ILE A 137 -4.68 -25.22 -25.00
C ILE A 137 -6.11 -25.54 -24.60
N ASN A 138 -6.51 -25.06 -23.42
CA ASN A 138 -7.89 -25.08 -22.99
C ASN A 138 -8.55 -23.74 -23.30
N LEU A 139 -9.34 -23.68 -24.38
CA LEU A 139 -10.03 -22.47 -24.83
C LEU A 139 -11.04 -21.90 -23.81
N GLN A 140 -11.50 -22.72 -22.86
CA GLN A 140 -12.47 -22.35 -21.83
C GLN A 140 -11.81 -21.87 -20.53
N ALA A 141 -10.49 -22.01 -20.39
CA ALA A 141 -9.75 -21.59 -19.20
C ALA A 141 -8.93 -20.33 -19.49
N ALA A 142 -8.98 -19.35 -18.58
CA ALA A 142 -8.09 -18.19 -18.66
C ALA A 142 -6.64 -18.59 -18.32
N ASP A 143 -5.68 -17.88 -18.91
CA ASP A 143 -4.26 -17.99 -18.58
C ASP A 143 -4.02 -17.66 -17.10
N LYS A 144 -3.19 -18.43 -16.39
CA LYS A 144 -2.96 -18.25 -14.95
C LYS A 144 -1.49 -18.09 -14.63
N LEU A 145 -1.19 -17.16 -13.72
CA LEU A 145 0.12 -17.08 -13.08
C LEU A 145 0.26 -18.22 -12.06
N LYS A 146 1.37 -18.94 -12.11
CA LYS A 146 1.79 -19.94 -11.12
C LYS A 146 3.12 -19.50 -10.52
N TRP A 147 3.39 -20.01 -9.31
CA TRP A 147 4.60 -19.64 -8.58
C TRP A 147 5.19 -20.84 -7.83
N GLY A 148 6.52 -21.01 -7.92
CA GLY A 148 7.28 -22.11 -7.29
C GLY A 148 7.28 -23.43 -8.09
N HIS A 149 8.04 -24.44 -7.67
CA HIS A 149 8.31 -25.63 -8.51
C HIS A 149 7.36 -26.84 -8.35
N GLN A 150 6.38 -26.83 -7.43
CA GLN A 150 5.60 -28.04 -7.13
C GLN A 150 4.08 -27.84 -7.02
N LYS A 151 3.61 -26.82 -6.29
CA LYS A 151 2.17 -26.58 -6.09
C LYS A 151 1.61 -25.48 -6.98
N GLY A 152 2.46 -24.63 -7.54
CA GLY A 152 2.07 -23.50 -8.38
C GLY A 152 1.25 -22.44 -7.64
N VAL A 153 1.29 -22.42 -6.30
CA VAL A 153 0.59 -21.45 -5.45
C VAL A 153 1.62 -20.75 -4.59
N TYR A 154 1.60 -19.42 -4.59
CA TYR A 154 2.47 -18.63 -3.73
C TYR A 154 2.15 -18.84 -2.24
N THR A 155 3.15 -19.23 -1.46
CA THR A 155 3.09 -19.19 0.00
C THR A 155 4.08 -18.17 0.57
N VAL A 156 3.67 -17.50 1.66
CA VAL A 156 4.53 -16.50 2.31
C VAL A 156 5.84 -17.13 2.81
N LYS A 157 5.79 -18.39 3.26
CA LYS A 157 6.95 -19.14 3.75
C LYS A 157 7.98 -19.36 2.63
N GLU A 158 7.55 -19.84 1.47
CA GLU A 158 8.45 -20.07 0.32
C GLU A 158 9.01 -18.76 -0.23
N GLY A 159 8.19 -17.70 -0.29
CA GLY A 159 8.67 -16.37 -0.70
C GLY A 159 9.77 -15.80 0.21
N TYR A 160 9.70 -16.05 1.53
CA TYR A 160 10.78 -15.71 2.44
C TYR A 160 11.99 -16.63 2.30
N GLN A 161 11.79 -17.93 2.03
CA GLN A 161 12.90 -18.87 1.80
C GLN A 161 13.77 -18.46 0.61
N GLN A 162 13.15 -17.90 -0.43
CA GLN A 162 13.86 -17.35 -1.58
C GLN A 162 14.61 -16.06 -1.25
N LEU A 163 14.03 -15.19 -0.43
CA LEU A 163 14.73 -14.02 0.12
C LEU A 163 15.84 -14.41 1.11
N SER A 164 15.73 -15.58 1.75
CA SER A 164 16.67 -16.10 2.77
C SER A 164 17.78 -16.99 2.22
N HIS A 165 17.92 -17.15 0.91
CA HIS A 165 19.15 -17.72 0.34
C HIS A 165 20.40 -16.85 0.63
N CYS A 166 20.23 -15.68 1.23
CA CYS A 166 21.21 -15.12 2.18
C CYS A 166 21.14 -15.85 3.53
N HIS A 167 21.83 -17.00 3.62
CA HIS A 167 22.21 -17.79 4.80
C HIS A 167 21.24 -17.84 6.01
N ILE A 168 20.75 -19.04 6.37
CA ILE A 168 20.87 -19.67 7.72
C ILE A 168 20.26 -21.09 7.75
N ASN A 169 20.89 -21.95 8.57
CA ASN A 169 20.72 -23.39 8.77
C ASN A 169 19.44 -23.77 9.57
N LEU A 170 18.75 -24.87 9.18
CA LEU A 170 17.38 -25.25 9.58
C LEU A 170 17.25 -26.25 10.75
N GLN A 171 18.33 -26.61 11.47
CA GLN A 171 18.29 -27.70 12.48
C GLN A 171 18.29 -27.26 13.96
N ALA A 172 18.15 -25.98 14.29
CA ALA A 172 18.06 -25.53 15.69
C ALA A 172 16.82 -24.66 15.91
N ALA A 173 16.07 -24.89 16.99
CA ALA A 173 14.98 -24.02 17.40
C ALA A 173 15.49 -22.58 17.59
N ASP A 174 14.81 -21.61 16.98
CA ASP A 174 15.28 -20.23 16.85
C ASP A 174 15.55 -19.58 18.22
N LYS A 175 16.83 -19.28 18.48
CA LYS A 175 17.26 -18.29 19.48
C LYS A 175 18.16 -17.27 18.80
N LEU A 176 17.64 -16.07 18.57
CA LEU A 176 18.34 -14.97 17.92
C LEU A 176 19.50 -14.49 18.81
N LYS A 177 20.74 -14.62 18.34
CA LYS A 177 21.97 -14.12 18.99
C LYS A 177 22.85 -13.43 17.94
N TRP A 178 23.42 -12.27 18.25
CA TRP A 178 24.37 -11.57 17.36
C TRP A 178 25.54 -10.97 18.15
N GLY A 179 26.76 -11.12 17.63
CA GLY A 179 28.02 -10.64 18.22
C GLY A 179 28.80 -11.71 19.00
N HIS A 180 30.14 -11.66 18.97
CA HIS A 180 31.05 -12.66 19.57
C HIS A 180 30.98 -12.75 21.12
N GLN A 181 30.02 -12.08 21.76
CA GLN A 181 29.70 -12.25 23.17
C GLN A 181 28.18 -12.24 23.35
N LYS A 182 27.70 -13.25 24.07
CA LYS A 182 26.29 -13.59 24.33
C LYS A 182 25.44 -12.35 24.68
N GLY A 183 24.60 -11.89 23.76
CA GLY A 183 23.60 -10.84 24.00
C GLY A 183 22.35 -11.03 23.16
N VAL A 184 21.18 -10.88 23.78
CA VAL A 184 19.85 -10.95 23.14
C VAL A 184 19.65 -9.70 22.29
N TYR A 185 19.12 -9.85 21.07
CA TYR A 185 18.86 -8.75 20.16
C TYR A 185 17.96 -7.67 20.80
N THR A 186 18.46 -6.43 20.84
CA THR A 186 17.63 -5.26 21.10
C THR A 186 17.62 -4.34 19.87
N VAL A 187 16.44 -3.78 19.56
CA VAL A 187 16.22 -2.87 18.42
C VAL A 187 17.22 -1.69 18.45
N LYS A 188 17.63 -1.28 19.65
CA LYS A 188 18.60 -0.21 19.91
C LYS A 188 20.00 -0.51 19.38
N GLU A 189 20.52 -1.72 19.60
CA GLU A 189 21.86 -2.13 19.16
C GLU A 189 21.92 -2.34 17.64
N GLY A 190 20.85 -2.91 17.06
CA GLY A 190 20.72 -3.01 15.60
C GLY A 190 20.71 -1.64 14.90
N TYR A 191 20.06 -0.64 15.52
CA TYR A 191 20.07 0.73 15.02
C TYR A 191 21.45 1.38 15.12
N GLN A 192 22.19 1.17 16.22
CA GLN A 192 23.55 1.70 16.39
C GLN A 192 24.55 1.15 15.35
N GLN A 193 24.42 -0.12 14.94
CA GLN A 193 25.24 -0.70 13.87
C GLN A 193 24.87 -0.22 12.47
N LEU A 194 23.60 0.08 12.21
CA LEU A 194 23.17 0.66 10.93
C LEU A 194 23.59 2.13 10.83
N TYR A 195 23.52 2.87 11.93
CA TYR A 195 23.95 4.25 12.05
C TYR A 195 25.46 4.41 11.81
N SER A 196 26.29 3.52 12.38
CA SER A 196 27.75 3.57 12.19
C SER A 196 28.20 3.28 10.75
N LYS A 197 27.34 2.62 9.95
CA LYS A 197 27.60 2.29 8.54
C LYS A 197 27.00 3.29 7.55
N ASN A 198 26.10 4.18 7.97
CA ASN A 198 25.43 5.09 7.04
C ASN A 198 24.95 6.39 7.73
N PRO A 199 25.71 7.50 7.64
CA PRO A 199 25.41 8.74 8.35
C PRO A 199 24.15 9.48 7.86
N VAL A 200 23.59 9.11 6.70
CA VAL A 200 22.36 9.68 6.13
C VAL A 200 21.11 9.28 6.93
N ILE A 201 21.18 8.22 7.74
CA ILE A 201 20.04 7.67 8.52
C ILE A 201 19.61 8.61 9.66
N ALA A 202 20.45 9.59 10.05
CA ALA A 202 20.15 10.55 11.12
C ALA A 202 18.95 11.45 10.81
N ASN A 203 18.75 11.82 9.54
CA ASN A 203 17.73 12.78 9.11
C ASN A 203 16.51 12.12 8.44
N TRP A 204 16.39 10.80 8.51
CA TRP A 204 15.35 10.06 7.81
C TRP A 204 14.05 10.02 8.63
N LEU A 205 12.94 10.44 8.02
CA LEU A 205 11.59 10.59 8.61
C LEU A 205 10.89 9.26 8.99
N TRP A 206 11.63 8.16 9.21
CA TRP A 206 11.05 6.84 9.54
C TRP A 206 10.34 6.81 10.91
N LYS A 207 10.62 7.79 11.80
CA LYS A 207 9.85 8.03 13.04
C LYS A 207 8.35 8.30 12.80
N LEU A 208 7.94 8.65 11.58
CA LEU A 208 6.53 8.86 11.20
C LEU A 208 5.82 7.56 10.76
N ILE A 209 6.53 6.59 10.18
CA ILE A 209 5.95 5.34 9.63
C ILE A 209 5.49 4.39 10.75
N TRP A 210 6.16 4.42 11.91
CA TRP A 210 5.73 3.72 13.12
C TRP A 210 4.94 4.60 14.10
N ARG A 211 4.61 5.83 13.69
CA ARG A 211 3.71 6.73 14.45
C ARG A 211 2.25 6.65 13.99
N THR A 212 1.89 5.72 13.10
CA THR A 212 0.56 5.14 13.15
C THR A 212 0.52 4.22 14.36
N LYS A 213 0.40 4.82 15.55
CA LYS A 213 -0.20 4.07 16.67
C LYS A 213 -1.48 3.46 16.10
N LEU A 214 -1.68 2.15 16.25
CA LEU A 214 -3.05 1.60 16.26
C LEU A 214 -3.91 2.62 17.05
N PRO A 215 -5.11 3.01 16.56
CA PRO A 215 -5.92 3.98 17.27
C PRO A 215 -5.93 3.58 18.75
N PRO A 216 -5.49 4.49 19.64
CA PRO A 216 -5.26 4.12 21.04
C PRO A 216 -6.55 3.53 21.57
N LYS A 217 -6.43 2.40 22.29
CA LYS A 217 -7.59 1.87 23.01
C LYS A 217 -7.88 2.86 24.13
N VAL A 218 -9.02 3.52 24.04
CA VAL A 218 -9.47 4.54 24.97
C VAL A 218 -10.73 4.03 25.67
N ASP A 219 -10.86 4.35 26.95
CA ASP A 219 -12.01 3.91 27.75
C ASP A 219 -13.23 4.78 27.51
N MET A 220 -13.00 6.07 27.22
CA MET A 220 -14.05 7.04 26.97
C MET A 220 -13.51 8.24 26.20
N VAL A 221 -14.36 8.82 25.35
CA VAL A 221 -14.09 10.11 24.72
C VAL A 221 -15.27 11.05 24.94
N ILE A 222 -15.02 12.26 25.43
CA ILE A 222 -16.03 13.31 25.60
C ILE A 222 -15.87 14.31 24.45
N ILE A 223 -16.88 14.39 23.58
CA ILE A 223 -16.90 15.25 22.40
C ILE A 223 -17.81 16.47 22.62
N PRO A 224 -17.45 17.66 22.09
CA PRO A 224 -18.29 18.86 22.14
C PRO A 224 -19.29 18.84 20.97
N ALA A 225 -20.37 18.09 21.10
CA ALA A 225 -21.42 18.08 20.08
C ALA A 225 -22.24 19.38 20.09
N THR A 226 -22.91 19.68 18.97
CA THR A 226 -23.83 20.83 18.87
C THR A 226 -24.96 20.76 19.90
N THR A 227 -25.43 19.55 20.24
CA THR A 227 -26.47 19.27 21.25
C THR A 227 -25.98 19.32 22.70
N GLY A 228 -24.68 19.46 22.93
CA GLY A 228 -24.08 19.43 24.27
C GLY A 228 -22.82 18.56 24.33
N GLN A 229 -22.30 18.32 25.53
CA GLN A 229 -21.20 17.36 25.68
C GLN A 229 -21.74 15.93 25.60
N MET A 230 -21.12 15.12 24.74
CA MET A 230 -21.49 13.71 24.55
C MET A 230 -20.31 12.82 24.97
N GLY A 231 -20.57 11.86 25.85
CA GLY A 231 -19.59 10.83 26.25
C GLY A 231 -19.77 9.56 25.40
N VAL A 232 -18.73 9.18 24.67
CA VAL A 232 -18.69 7.95 23.87
C VAL A 232 -17.88 6.90 24.61
N LEU A 233 -18.54 5.79 24.98
CA LEU A 233 -17.96 4.63 25.65
C LEU A 233 -17.93 3.42 24.70
N PRO A 234 -17.15 2.36 25.00
CA PRO A 234 -17.19 1.10 24.26
C PRO A 234 -18.64 0.57 24.17
N GLY A 235 -19.06 0.15 22.98
CA GLY A 235 -20.42 -0.34 22.72
C GLY A 235 -21.50 0.74 22.61
N HIS A 236 -21.14 2.03 22.55
CA HIS A 236 -22.09 3.11 22.29
C HIS A 236 -22.85 2.89 20.98
N VAL A 237 -24.11 3.35 20.93
CA VAL A 237 -24.94 3.25 19.72
C VAL A 237 -24.29 4.01 18.56
N ALA A 238 -24.35 3.43 17.36
CA ALA A 238 -23.83 4.07 16.16
C ALA A 238 -24.51 5.43 15.95
N THR A 239 -23.72 6.50 15.93
CA THR A 239 -24.20 7.89 15.98
C THR A 239 -23.28 8.79 15.17
N ILE A 240 -23.86 9.75 14.46
CA ILE A 240 -23.12 10.83 13.81
C ILE A 240 -23.43 12.11 14.58
N ALA A 241 -22.40 12.83 15.01
CA ALA A 241 -22.53 14.08 15.74
C ALA A 241 -21.71 15.17 15.08
N GLU A 242 -22.32 16.33 14.87
CA GLU A 242 -21.61 17.55 14.48
C GLU A 242 -20.92 18.16 15.71
N LEU A 243 -19.68 18.57 15.54
CA LEU A 243 -18.83 19.13 16.60
C LEU A 243 -18.79 20.65 16.49
N LYS A 244 -18.99 21.32 17.64
CA LYS A 244 -18.76 22.76 17.78
C LYS A 244 -17.37 23.04 18.34
N PRO A 245 -16.85 24.29 18.21
CA PRO A 245 -15.62 24.68 18.88
C PRO A 245 -15.69 24.37 20.38
N GLY A 246 -14.73 23.61 20.90
CA GLY A 246 -14.77 23.19 22.30
C GLY A 246 -13.74 22.15 22.70
N ILE A 247 -13.86 21.66 23.92
CA ILE A 247 -12.93 20.69 24.51
C ILE A 247 -13.34 19.27 24.14
N LEU A 248 -12.41 18.55 23.53
CA LEU A 248 -12.39 17.10 23.37
C LEU A 248 -11.54 16.50 24.50
N SER A 249 -12.09 15.57 25.28
CA SER A 249 -11.34 14.86 26.33
C SER A 249 -11.23 13.38 26.00
N VAL A 250 -10.01 12.86 25.98
CA VAL A 250 -9.71 11.45 25.72
C VAL A 250 -9.22 10.81 27.01
N HIS A 251 -9.92 9.77 27.47
CA HIS A 251 -9.62 9.06 28.71
C HIS A 251 -8.95 7.71 28.41
N GLU A 252 -7.77 7.50 28.99
CA GLU A 252 -6.99 6.25 28.92
C GLU A 252 -6.59 5.85 30.35
N GLY A 253 -7.41 5.01 31.00
CA GLY A 253 -7.27 4.67 32.41
C GLY A 253 -7.43 5.89 33.32
N ASN A 254 -6.36 6.25 34.03
CA ASN A 254 -6.31 7.42 34.89
C ASN A 254 -5.87 8.70 34.15
N ASP A 255 -5.38 8.57 32.91
CA ASP A 255 -4.85 9.69 32.15
C ASP A 255 -5.95 10.35 31.32
N VAL A 256 -6.06 11.68 31.42
CA VAL A 256 -7.03 12.49 30.66
C VAL A 256 -6.30 13.49 29.78
N ASN A 257 -6.32 13.25 28.48
CA ASN A 257 -5.73 14.13 27.49
C ASN A 257 -6.81 15.06 26.92
N LYS A 258 -6.64 16.37 27.09
CA LYS A 258 -7.58 17.39 26.61
C LYS A 258 -7.05 18.11 25.38
N TYR A 259 -7.92 18.23 24.37
CA TYR A 259 -7.65 18.92 23.12
C TYR A 259 -8.75 19.95 22.88
N PHE A 260 -8.39 21.10 22.32
CA PHE A 260 -9.37 22.01 21.76
C PHE A 260 -9.57 21.67 20.28
N VAL A 261 -10.81 21.49 19.87
CA VAL A 261 -11.18 21.23 18.47
C VAL A 261 -11.91 22.45 17.90
N SER A 262 -11.60 22.81 16.65
CA SER A 262 -12.25 23.94 15.98
C SER A 262 -13.68 23.64 15.50
N GLY A 263 -14.03 22.36 15.35
CA GLY A 263 -15.31 21.88 14.84
C GLY A 263 -15.11 20.68 13.91
N GLY A 264 -16.19 20.13 13.37
CA GLY A 264 -16.16 18.99 12.45
C GLY A 264 -17.22 17.95 12.74
N PHE A 265 -16.89 16.67 12.59
CA PHE A 265 -17.83 15.56 12.78
C PHE A 265 -17.21 14.43 13.59
N ALA A 266 -18.03 13.78 14.42
CA ALA A 266 -17.71 12.52 15.06
C ALA A 266 -18.62 11.41 14.54
N PHE A 267 -18.00 10.30 14.13
CA PHE A 267 -18.69 9.08 13.68
C PHE A 267 -18.43 7.99 14.70
N VAL A 268 -19.48 7.58 15.41
CA VAL A 268 -19.45 6.42 16.30
C VAL A 268 -20.00 5.23 15.54
N HIS A 269 -19.21 4.17 15.44
CA HIS A 269 -19.53 2.97 14.68
C HIS A 269 -20.02 1.84 15.58
N ALA A 270 -20.84 0.94 15.03
CA ALA A 270 -21.36 -0.22 15.76
C ALA A 270 -20.27 -1.23 16.21
N ASN A 271 -19.08 -1.16 15.61
CA ASN A 271 -17.93 -2.00 15.94
C ASN A 271 -17.08 -1.44 17.11
N SER A 272 -17.60 -0.46 17.87
CA SER A 272 -16.88 0.21 18.97
C SER A 272 -15.64 0.99 18.53
N PHE A 273 -15.64 1.51 17.29
CA PHE A 273 -14.69 2.52 16.84
C PHE A 273 -15.38 3.89 16.77
N ALA A 274 -14.63 4.95 17.10
CA ALA A 274 -15.07 6.32 16.94
C ALA A 274 -14.04 7.11 16.13
N ASP A 275 -14.48 7.70 15.02
CA ASP A 275 -13.68 8.59 14.19
C ASP A 275 -14.05 10.03 14.51
N ILE A 276 -13.07 10.80 14.96
CA ILE A 276 -13.24 12.22 15.28
C ILE A 276 -12.49 13.02 14.22
N ILE A 277 -13.26 13.66 13.35
CA ILE A 277 -12.75 14.40 12.20
C ILE A 277 -12.92 15.87 12.49
N ALA A 278 -11.82 16.53 12.86
CA ALA A 278 -11.75 17.96 13.07
C ALA A 278 -10.75 18.60 12.10
N ILE A 279 -10.98 19.86 11.74
CA ILE A 279 -10.05 20.62 10.89
C ILE A 279 -8.75 20.90 11.65
N GLU A 280 -8.89 21.40 12.89
CA GLU A 280 -7.78 21.68 13.80
C GLU A 280 -8.09 21.03 15.15
N ALA A 281 -7.09 20.36 15.72
CA ALA A 281 -7.15 19.75 17.05
C ALA A 281 -5.82 20.03 17.78
N VAL A 282 -5.87 20.95 18.75
CA VAL A 282 -4.67 21.46 19.43
C VAL A 282 -4.70 21.01 20.90
N PRO A 283 -3.61 20.42 21.42
CA PRO A 283 -3.48 20.15 22.86
C PRO A 283 -3.68 21.42 23.69
N LEU A 284 -4.45 21.34 24.78
CA LEU A 284 -4.79 22.53 25.58
C LEU A 284 -3.57 23.25 26.17
N ASP A 285 -2.51 22.50 26.48
CA ASP A 285 -1.24 23.00 27.03
C ASP A 285 -0.44 23.87 26.06
N ARG A 286 -0.77 23.86 24.77
CA ARG A 286 -0.11 24.65 23.73
C ARG A 286 -0.81 25.98 23.43
N ILE A 287 -1.92 26.27 24.10
CA ILE A 287 -2.74 27.45 23.83
C ILE A 287 -2.40 28.54 24.86
N ASP A 288 -1.99 29.72 24.37
CA ASP A 288 -1.67 30.87 25.22
C ASP A 288 -2.93 31.69 25.52
N LEU A 289 -3.26 31.80 26.80
CA LEU A 289 -4.41 32.55 27.29
C LEU A 289 -4.38 34.03 26.86
N ASN A 290 -3.20 34.67 26.84
CA ASN A 290 -3.08 36.09 26.50
C ASN A 290 -3.41 36.33 25.02
N LEU A 291 -2.99 35.42 24.14
CA LEU A 291 -3.32 35.49 22.72
C LEU A 291 -4.81 35.25 22.47
N VAL A 292 -5.42 34.33 23.21
CA VAL A 292 -6.86 34.07 23.13
C VAL A 292 -7.67 35.30 23.55
N GLN A 293 -7.32 35.93 24.68
CA GLN A 293 -8.01 37.13 25.16
C GLN A 293 -7.85 38.32 24.21
N LYS A 294 -6.64 38.50 23.64
CA LYS A 294 -6.41 39.49 22.60
C LYS A 294 -7.26 39.22 21.36
N GLY A 295 -7.27 37.98 20.87
CA GLY A 295 -8.08 37.58 19.72
C GLY A 295 -9.58 37.79 19.96
N LEU A 296 -10.07 37.50 21.17
CA LEU A 296 -11.47 37.75 21.55
C LEU A 296 -11.81 39.25 21.45
N ALA A 297 -10.93 40.13 21.95
CA ALA A 297 -11.12 41.58 21.84
C ALA A 297 -11.12 42.04 20.37
N ASP A 298 -10.17 41.56 19.57
CA ASP A 298 -10.04 41.90 18.15
C ASP A 298 -11.29 41.48 17.35
N PHE A 299 -11.80 40.26 17.56
CA PHE A 299 -13.00 39.77 16.86
C PHE A 299 -14.29 40.42 17.38
N THR A 300 -14.37 40.75 18.66
CA THR A 300 -15.51 41.52 19.22
C THR A 300 -15.55 42.93 18.62
N GLN A 301 -14.40 43.58 18.47
CA GLN A 301 -14.31 44.87 17.80
C GLN A 301 -14.74 44.76 16.33
N LYS A 302 -14.22 43.76 15.61
CA LYS A 302 -14.60 43.50 14.20
C LYS A 302 -16.11 43.30 14.05
N LEU A 303 -16.73 42.56 14.97
CA LEU A 303 -18.17 42.32 14.98
C LEU A 303 -18.98 43.61 15.12
N ASN A 304 -18.54 44.52 15.99
CA ASN A 304 -19.18 45.82 16.20
C ASN A 304 -18.99 46.78 15.00
N THR A 305 -17.89 46.64 14.26
CA THR A 305 -17.58 47.50 13.09
C THR A 305 -18.07 46.93 11.76
N ALA A 306 -18.48 45.66 11.73
CA ALA A 306 -18.86 44.96 10.51
C ALA A 306 -20.12 45.57 9.87
N SER A 307 -20.04 45.82 8.57
CA SER A 307 -21.10 46.52 7.82
C SER A 307 -21.96 45.55 7.02
N THR A 308 -21.36 44.47 6.53
CA THR A 308 -22.03 43.44 5.72
C THR A 308 -22.41 42.22 6.56
N ASP A 309 -23.41 41.48 6.12
CA ASP A 309 -23.85 40.25 6.80
C ASP A 309 -22.77 39.16 6.80
N VAL A 310 -21.94 39.13 5.75
CA VAL A 310 -20.81 38.19 5.65
C VAL A 310 -19.72 38.52 6.68
N GLU A 311 -19.32 39.80 6.79
CA GLU A 311 -18.34 40.24 7.79
C GLU A 311 -18.84 39.99 9.22
N LYS A 312 -20.13 40.20 9.47
CA LYS A 312 -20.75 39.91 10.77
C LYS A 312 -20.70 38.42 11.07
N ALA A 313 -21.00 37.56 10.10
CA ALA A 313 -20.94 36.10 10.28
C ALA A 313 -19.51 35.62 10.56
N GLU A 314 -18.52 36.12 9.82
CA GLU A 314 -17.10 35.78 10.06
C GLU A 314 -16.61 36.25 11.43
N ALA A 315 -16.96 37.48 11.81
CA ALA A 315 -16.61 38.02 13.11
C ALA A 315 -17.28 37.24 14.25
N GLN A 316 -18.54 36.83 14.07
CA GLN A 316 -19.28 36.02 15.05
C GLN A 316 -18.61 34.66 15.25
N ILE A 317 -18.21 33.98 14.18
CA ILE A 317 -17.46 32.72 14.26
C ILE A 317 -16.16 32.92 15.05
N GLY A 318 -15.44 34.02 14.79
CA GLY A 318 -14.23 34.38 15.53
C GLY A 318 -14.49 34.57 17.03
N VAL A 319 -15.55 35.29 17.40
CA VAL A 319 -15.98 35.49 18.79
C VAL A 319 -16.34 34.16 19.44
N ASP A 320 -17.13 33.32 18.77
CA ASP A 320 -17.58 32.03 19.31
C ASP A 320 -16.41 31.08 19.61
N VAL A 321 -15.44 31.00 18.70
CA VAL A 321 -14.23 30.19 18.88
C VAL A 321 -13.36 30.71 20.02
N HIS A 322 -13.10 32.03 20.08
CA HIS A 322 -12.25 32.61 21.13
C HIS A 322 -12.92 32.59 22.50
N SER A 323 -14.26 32.73 22.54
CA SER A 323 -15.05 32.57 23.76
C SER A 323 -14.97 31.14 24.28
N ALA A 324 -15.13 30.14 23.40
CA ALA A 324 -14.97 28.73 23.74
C ALA A 324 -13.54 28.40 24.21
N LEU A 325 -12.51 28.98 23.56
CA LEU A 325 -11.11 28.84 23.97
C LEU A 325 -10.86 29.44 25.36
N ASN A 326 -11.39 30.64 25.62
CA ASN A 326 -11.22 31.30 26.90
C ASN A 326 -11.89 30.50 28.03
N ALA A 327 -13.14 30.05 27.81
CA ALA A 327 -13.84 29.18 28.75
C ALA A 327 -13.08 27.87 29.00
N ALA A 328 -12.48 27.28 27.96
CA ALA A 328 -11.71 26.06 28.08
C ALA A 328 -10.44 26.21 28.94
N LEU A 329 -9.83 27.40 28.95
CA LEU A 329 -8.60 27.69 29.69
C LEU A 329 -8.85 28.18 31.12
N THR A 330 -9.96 28.87 31.38
CA THR A 330 -10.24 29.43 32.71
C THR A 330 -10.98 28.50 33.66
N GLY A 331 -11.52 27.38 33.16
CA GLY A 331 -12.20 26.35 33.95
C GLY A 331 -13.72 26.50 33.96
#